data_AF-A0A536STT5-F1
#
_entry.id   AF-A0A536STT5-F1
#
_cell.length_a   1.000
_cell.length_b   1.000
_cell.length_c   1.000
_cell.angle_alpha   90.00
_cell.angle_beta   90.00
_cell.angle_gamma   90.00
#
_symmetry.space_group_name_H-M   'P 1'
#
loop_
_entity.id
_entity.type
_entity.pdbx_description
1 polymer ?
#
loop_
_entity_poly.entity_id
_entity_poly.type
_entity_poly.pdbx_seq_one_letter_code
_entity_poly.pdbx_strand_id
1 'polypeptide(L)' 'GTPAAIIAWLNREIVAILHLPEVVERLSGQGAEALGSTPEEFAAYIKSESAKWAKVVRESGAKAE' A
#
# COMPACT_ATOMS: atom_id res chain seq x y z
N GLY A 1 -13.61 10.78 -10.64
CA GLY A 1 -12.85 10.01 -9.61
C GLY A 1 -13.60 10.06 -8.30
N THR A 2 -13.21 9.25 -7.32
CA THR A 2 -13.76 9.29 -5.96
C THR A 2 -13.55 10.68 -5.34
N PRO A 3 -14.55 11.28 -4.65
CA PRO A 3 -14.40 12.60 -4.04
C PRO A 3 -13.27 12.66 -3.00
N ALA A 4 -12.52 13.76 -2.97
CA ALA A 4 -11.37 13.94 -2.07
C ALA A 4 -11.74 13.78 -0.59
N ALA A 5 -12.92 14.28 -0.18
CA ALA A 5 -13.41 14.15 1.19
C ALA A 5 -13.61 12.67 1.61
N ILE A 6 -14.04 11.82 0.67
CA ILE A 6 -14.23 10.38 0.94
C ILE A 6 -12.87 9.68 1.06
N ILE A 7 -11.90 10.04 0.22
CA ILE A 7 -10.53 9.52 0.29
C ILE A 7 -9.90 9.88 1.64
N ALA A 8 -10.00 11.15 2.05
CA ALA A 8 -9.47 11.62 3.32
C ALA A 8 -10.12 10.91 4.52
N TRP A 9 -11.44 10.73 4.49
CA TRP A 9 -12.16 10.00 5.52
C TRP A 9 -11.70 8.55 5.61
N LEU A 10 -11.68 7.81 4.50
CA LEU A 10 -11.24 6.41 4.47
C LEU A 10 -9.80 6.25 4.94
N ASN A 11 -8.88 7.09 4.45
CA ASN A 11 -7.48 7.03 4.85
C ASN A 11 -7.32 7.19 6.36
N ARG A 12 -7.99 8.18 6.96
CA ARG A 12 -7.95 8.41 8.40
C ARG A 12 -8.42 7.19 9.18
N GLU A 13 -9.57 6.62 8.82
CA GLU A 13 -10.12 5.46 9.54
C GLU A 13 -9.23 4.21 9.37
N ILE A 14 -8.71 3.97 8.17
CA ILE A 14 -7.80 2.84 7.91
C ILE A 14 -6.50 2.99 8.71
N VAL A 15 -5.89 4.17 8.73
CA VAL A 15 -4.67 4.42 9.51
C VAL A 15 -4.95 4.23 11.00
N ALA A 16 -6.11 4.65 11.52
CA ALA A 16 -6.48 4.40 12.91
C ALA A 16 -6.59 2.89 13.20
N ILE A 17 -7.24 2.12 12.31
CA ILE A 17 -7.40 0.67 12.44
C ILE A 17 -6.05 -0.05 12.41
N LEU A 18 -5.11 0.38 11.56
CA LEU A 18 -3.77 -0.24 11.48
C LEU A 18 -2.93 -0.04 12.74
N HIS A 19 -3.29 0.89 13.62
CA HIS A 19 -2.65 1.08 14.93
C HIS A 19 -3.30 0.27 16.05
N LEU A 20 -4.41 -0.43 15.79
CA LEU A 20 -5.06 -1.28 16.80
C LEU A 20 -4.20 -2.53 17.07
N PRO A 21 -3.88 -2.85 18.35
CA PRO A 21 -3.00 -3.97 18.69
C PRO A 21 -3.44 -5.30 18.10
N GLU A 22 -4.74 -5.60 18.10
CA GLU A 22 -5.30 -6.83 17.56
C GLU A 22 -5.15 -6.93 16.03
N VAL A 23 -5.13 -5.78 15.34
CA VAL A 23 -4.92 -5.72 13.89
C VAL A 23 -3.45 -5.93 13.58
N VAL A 24 -2.56 -5.28 14.35
CA VAL A 24 -1.11 -5.47 14.24
C VAL A 24 -0.74 -6.93 14.49
N GLU A 25 -1.27 -7.55 15.55
CA GLU A 25 -1.04 -8.95 15.87
C GLU A 25 -1.54 -9.88 14.75
N ARG A 26 -2.75 -9.62 14.23
CA ARG A 26 -3.30 -10.41 13.13
C ARG A 26 -2.48 -10.32 11.84
N LEU A 27 -2.04 -9.11 11.47
CA LEU A 27 -1.24 -8.90 10.25
C LEU A 27 0.16 -9.51 10.39
N SER A 28 0.80 -9.30 11.53
CA SER A 28 2.12 -9.90 11.83
C SER A 28 2.05 -11.42 11.89
N GLY A 29 0.97 -12.00 12.43
CA GLY A 29 0.72 -13.44 12.38
C GLY A 29 0.56 -14.01 10.95
N GLN A 30 0.32 -13.16 9.95
CA GLN A 30 0.28 -13.52 8.53
C GLN A 30 1.58 -13.17 7.79
N GLY A 31 2.61 -12.69 8.49
CA GLY A 31 3.87 -12.25 7.90
C GLY A 31 3.81 -10.86 7.25
N ALA A 32 2.78 -10.06 7.55
CA ALA A 32 2.63 -8.69 7.07
C ALA A 32 2.99 -7.66 8.15
N GLU A 33 3.46 -6.49 7.71
CA GLU A 33 3.70 -5.34 8.57
C GLU A 33 2.55 -4.32 8.39
N ALA A 34 2.03 -3.82 9.51
CA ALA A 34 1.00 -2.79 9.50
C ALA A 34 1.65 -1.42 9.27
N LEU A 35 1.44 -0.82 8.09
CA LEU A 35 1.99 0.48 7.73
C LEU A 35 0.88 1.45 7.31
N GLY A 36 0.74 2.55 8.06
CA GLY A 36 -0.09 3.70 7.66
C GLY A 36 0.70 4.71 6.84
N SER A 37 0.05 5.38 5.89
CA SER A 37 0.61 6.50 5.11
C SER A 37 -0.48 7.47 4.67
N THR A 38 -0.10 8.60 4.09
CA THR A 38 -1.02 9.50 3.39
C THR A 38 -1.37 8.98 1.98
N PRO A 39 -2.50 9.42 1.38
CA PRO A 39 -2.84 9.06 0.01
C PRO A 39 -1.75 9.45 -1.00
N GLU A 40 -1.09 10.59 -0.79
CA GLU A 40 -0.02 11.11 -1.65
C GLU A 40 1.25 10.27 -1.56
N GLU A 41 1.65 9.88 -0.35
CA GLU A 41 2.79 8.99 -0.13
C GLU A 41 2.54 7.61 -0.75
N PHE A 42 1.33 7.08 -0.60
CA PHE A 42 0.96 5.81 -1.22
C PHE A 42 0.98 5.90 -2.75
N ALA A 43 0.47 6.99 -3.33
CA ALA A 43 0.54 7.22 -4.77
C ALA A 43 2.00 7.32 -5.28
N ALA A 44 2.87 7.99 -4.52
CA ALA A 44 4.28 8.08 -4.83
C ALA A 44 4.98 6.71 -4.78
N TYR A 45 4.68 5.90 -3.74
CA TYR A 45 5.20 4.54 -3.59
C TYR A 45 4.80 3.64 -4.76
N ILE A 46 3.51 3.64 -5.15
CA ILE A 46 3.04 2.85 -6.29
C ILE A 46 3.75 3.28 -7.58
N LYS A 47 3.96 4.58 -7.79
CA LYS A 47 4.69 5.08 -8.96
C LYS A 47 6.15 4.60 -8.98
N SER A 48 6.85 4.66 -7.84
CA SER A 48 8.25 4.21 -7.77
C SER A 48 8.39 2.70 -7.94
N GLU A 49 7.54 1.92 -7.27
CA GLU A 49 7.58 0.46 -7.36
C GLU A 49 7.18 -0.01 -8.76
N SER A 50 6.18 0.59 -9.38
CA SER A 50 5.81 0.26 -10.77
C SER A 50 6.98 0.47 -11.72
N ALA A 51 7.70 1.59 -11.61
CA ALA A 51 8.86 1.88 -12.46
C ALA A 51 10.00 0.87 -12.22
N LYS A 52 10.28 0.55 -10.94
CA LYS A 52 11.28 -0.43 -10.55
C LYS A 52 10.95 -1.82 -11.09
N TRP A 53 9.74 -2.32 -10.86
CA TRP A 53 9.35 -3.67 -11.27
C TRP A 53 9.21 -3.80 -12.79
N ALA A 54 8.79 -2.74 -13.50
CA ALA A 54 8.82 -2.72 -14.95
C ALA A 54 10.24 -2.90 -15.51
N LYS A 55 11.27 -2.35 -14.84
CA LYS A 55 12.66 -2.58 -15.20
C LYS A 55 13.07 -4.03 -14.93
N VAL A 56 12.77 -4.55 -13.72
CA VAL A 56 13.12 -5.92 -13.34
C VAL A 56 12.53 -6.95 -14.30
N VAL A 57 11.25 -6.82 -14.68
CA VAL A 57 10.59 -7.74 -15.63
C VAL A 57 11.27 -7.74 -16.99
N ARG A 58 11.64 -6.56 -17.51
CA ARG A 58 12.36 -6.46 -18.79
C ARG A 58 13.74 -7.11 -18.73
N GLU A 59 14.44 -6.93 -17.62
CA GLU A 59 15.80 -7.46 -17.44
C GLU A 59 15.82 -8.96 -17.18
N SER A 60 14.82 -9.49 -16.47
CA SER A 60 14.72 -10.92 -16.17
C SER A 60 14.19 -11.75 -17.35
N GLY A 61 13.53 -11.11 -18.33
CA GLY A 61 12.84 -11.81 -19.41
C GLY A 61 11.55 -12.49 -18.97
N ALA A 62 11.08 -12.25 -17.74
CA ALA A 62 9.82 -12.76 -17.25
C ALA A 62 8.65 -12.23 -18.09
N LYS A 63 7.64 -13.08 -18.29
CA LYS A 63 6.41 -12.75 -19.01
C LYS A 63 5.20 -13.21 -18.20
N ALA A 64 4.12 -12.46 -18.25
CA ALA A 64 2.82 -12.98 -17.84
C ALA A 64 2.34 -13.94 -18.95
N GLU A 65 1.84 -15.12 -18.55
CA GLU A 65 1.20 -16.06 -19.46
C GLU A 65 -0.17 -15.56 -19.94
#